data_AF-I2NGM0-F1
#
_entry.id   AF-I2NGM0-F1
#
_cell.length_a   1.000
_cell.length_b   1.000
_cell.length_c   1.000
_cell.angle_alpha   90.00
_cell.angle_beta   90.00
_cell.angle_gamma   90.00
#
_symmetry.space_group_name_H-M   'P 1'
#
loop_
_entity.id
_entity.type
_entity.pdbx_description
1 polymer ?
#
loop_
_entity_poly.entity_id
_entity_poly.type
_entity_poly.pdbx_seq_one_letter_code
_entity_poly.pdbx_strand_id
1 'polypeptide(L)'
;MLDPAALRRFDLKLKFDYLTLKQRLDFAKQQAEILGLPLLSEEDLSQIESLNLLTPGDFAAVARRHQFSPFHKVQDWLMALQGECEVKPAFSATRRRIGF
;
A
#
# COMPACT_ATOMS: atom_id res chain seq x y z
N MET A 1 16.73 -0.31 -19.78
CA MET A 1 18.05 -0.29 -19.09
C MET A 1 18.20 1.06 -18.42
N LEU A 2 18.40 1.10 -17.11
CA LEU A 2 18.59 2.36 -16.36
C LEU A 2 20.08 2.66 -16.26
N ASP A 3 20.49 3.88 -16.60
CA ASP A 3 21.89 4.26 -16.80
C ASP A 3 22.68 4.32 -15.47
N PRO A 4 23.86 3.66 -15.36
CA PRO A 4 24.63 3.56 -14.11
C PRO A 4 25.16 4.90 -13.57
N ALA A 5 25.21 5.96 -14.40
CA ALA A 5 25.62 7.29 -13.97
C ALA A 5 24.57 7.97 -13.07
N ALA A 6 23.27 7.69 -13.25
CA ALA A 6 22.21 8.26 -12.42
C ALA A 6 22.21 7.69 -10.99
N LEU A 7 22.68 6.45 -10.81
CA LEU A 7 22.68 5.74 -9.52
C LEU A 7 23.68 6.31 -8.49
N ARG A 8 24.67 7.12 -8.90
CA ARG A 8 25.68 7.73 -8.01
C ARG A 8 25.21 9.03 -7.33
N ARG A 9 24.05 9.58 -7.72
CA ARG A 9 23.44 10.77 -7.11
C ARG A 9 22.32 10.44 -6.12
N PHE A 10 22.04 9.17 -5.91
CA PHE A 10 21.15 8.72 -4.84
C PHE A 10 22.00 8.35 -3.63
N ASP A 11 22.23 9.31 -2.75
CA ASP A 11 22.96 9.14 -1.49
C ASP A 11 22.28 8.14 -0.56
N LEU A 12 20.94 8.04 -0.66
CA LEU A 12 20.11 7.12 0.10
C LEU A 12 19.28 6.25 -0.85
N LYS A 13 19.62 4.97 -0.95
CA LYS A 13 18.78 3.95 -1.60
C LYS A 13 17.82 3.37 -0.57
N LEU A 14 16.62 3.95 -0.46
CA LEU A 14 15.54 3.34 0.32
C LEU A 14 14.99 2.15 -0.47
N LYS A 15 15.31 0.93 -0.03
CA LYS A 15 14.63 -0.27 -0.51
C LYS A 15 13.30 -0.35 0.23
N PHE A 16 12.22 0.01 -0.45
CA PHE A 16 10.86 -0.20 0.05
C PHE A 16 10.49 -1.67 -0.16
N ASP A 17 10.99 -2.54 0.72
CA ASP A 17 10.48 -3.92 0.82
C ASP A 17 9.03 -3.93 1.33
N TYR A 18 8.34 -5.06 1.17
CA TYR A 18 7.00 -5.25 1.69
C TYR A 18 6.96 -5.04 3.21
N LEU A 19 5.89 -4.41 3.69
CA LEU A 19 5.72 -4.16 5.12
C LEU A 19 5.46 -5.48 5.85
N THR A 20 6.14 -5.69 6.98
CA THR A 20 5.79 -6.78 7.91
C THR A 20 4.37 -6.59 8.44
N LEU A 21 3.71 -7.65 8.89
CA LEU A 21 2.33 -7.57 9.43
C LEU A 21 2.18 -6.47 10.49
N LYS A 22 3.08 -6.45 11.49
CA LYS A 22 3.09 -5.42 12.53
C LYS A 22 3.20 -4.01 11.95
N GLN A 23 4.09 -3.81 10.98
CA GLN A 23 4.24 -2.51 10.33
C GLN A 23 3.00 -2.12 9.50
N ARG A 24 2.35 -3.06 8.81
CA ARG A 24 1.11 -2.76 8.05
C ARG A 24 0.01 -2.26 8.98
N LEU A 25 -0.20 -2.92 10.11
CA LEU A 25 -1.23 -2.55 11.08
C LEU A 25 -0.91 -1.20 11.74
N ASP A 26 0.35 -0.98 12.13
CA ASP A 26 0.78 0.28 12.76
C ASP A 26 0.66 1.44 11.78
N PHE A 27 1.14 1.26 10.55
CA PHE A 27 1.07 2.26 9.48
C PHE A 27 -0.37 2.57 9.10
N ALA A 28 -1.25 1.55 9.04
CA ALA A 28 -2.66 1.76 8.77
C ALA A 28 -3.35 2.59 9.86
N LYS A 29 -3.05 2.31 11.15
CA LYS A 29 -3.59 3.10 12.27
C LYS A 29 -3.13 4.55 12.22
N GLN A 30 -1.83 4.77 12.03
CA GLN A 30 -1.28 6.12 11.89
C GLN A 30 -1.87 6.84 10.68
N GLN A 31 -2.00 6.17 9.55
CA GLN A 31 -2.54 6.77 8.34
C GLN A 31 -4.02 7.11 8.52
N ALA A 32 -4.83 6.24 9.13
CA ALA A 32 -6.23 6.53 9.43
C ALA A 32 -6.38 7.78 10.31
N GLU A 33 -5.54 7.92 11.35
CA GLU A 33 -5.50 9.10 12.20
C GLU A 33 -5.12 10.38 11.43
N ILE A 34 -4.07 10.31 10.59
CA ILE A 34 -3.62 11.44 9.75
C ILE A 34 -4.70 11.86 8.74
N LEU A 35 -5.45 10.90 8.19
CA LEU A 35 -6.52 11.16 7.24
C LEU A 35 -7.82 11.63 7.92
N GLY A 36 -7.89 11.61 9.25
CA GLY A 36 -9.11 11.92 10.00
C GLY A 36 -10.21 10.87 9.84
N LEU A 37 -9.84 9.63 9.51
CA LEU A 37 -10.77 8.51 9.38
C LEU A 37 -11.19 7.99 10.76
N PRO A 38 -12.40 7.40 10.87
CA PRO A 38 -12.82 6.76 12.10
C PRO A 38 -11.90 5.60 12.49
N LEU A 39 -11.95 5.20 13.77
CA LEU A 39 -11.12 4.14 14.31
C LEU A 39 -11.32 2.84 13.50
N LEU A 40 -10.21 2.21 13.12
CA LEU A 40 -10.21 0.90 12.45
C LEU A 40 -10.81 -0.16 13.37
N SER A 41 -11.83 -0.86 12.89
CA SER A 41 -12.42 -2.01 13.58
C SER A 41 -11.54 -3.26 13.43
N GLU A 42 -11.78 -4.29 14.23
CA GLU A 42 -11.04 -5.57 14.12
C GLU A 42 -11.18 -6.21 12.73
N GLU A 43 -12.33 -6.03 12.09
CA GLU A 43 -12.60 -6.46 10.71
C GLU A 43 -11.70 -5.73 9.71
N ASP A 44 -11.53 -4.41 9.86
CA ASP A 44 -10.69 -3.58 9.00
C ASP A 44 -9.21 -3.97 9.12
N LEU A 45 -8.76 -4.21 10.36
CA LEU A 45 -7.40 -4.68 10.63
C LEU A 45 -7.15 -6.07 10.03
N SER A 46 -8.15 -6.96 10.11
CA SER A 46 -8.08 -8.29 9.48
C SER A 46 -7.99 -8.19 7.95
N GLN A 47 -8.69 -7.23 7.33
CA GLN A 47 -8.53 -6.98 5.89
C GLN A 47 -7.11 -6.50 5.56
N ILE A 48 -6.56 -5.55 6.31
CA ILE A 48 -5.18 -5.06 6.11
C ILE A 48 -4.15 -6.18 6.30
N GLU A 49 -4.37 -7.06 7.27
CA GLU A 49 -3.55 -8.25 7.50
C GLU A 49 -3.54 -9.19 6.28
N SER A 50 -4.68 -9.34 5.59
CA SER A 50 -4.75 -10.16 4.37
C SER A 50 -3.98 -9.57 3.18
N LEU A 51 -3.74 -8.24 3.16
CA LEU A 51 -3.07 -7.52 2.08
C LEU A 51 -1.54 -7.63 2.17
N ASN A 52 -1.01 -8.85 1.95
CA ASN A 52 0.40 -9.21 2.18
C ASN A 52 1.43 -8.52 1.27
N LEU A 53 0.99 -7.80 0.25
CA LEU A 53 1.87 -7.09 -0.71
C LEU A 53 1.81 -5.57 -0.57
N LEU A 54 1.22 -5.07 0.53
CA LEU A 54 1.22 -3.65 0.83
C LEU A 54 2.66 -3.14 0.99
N THR A 55 2.98 -2.13 0.20
CA THR A 55 4.19 -1.35 0.33
C THR A 55 3.85 0.03 0.88
N PRO A 56 4.81 0.74 1.50
CA PRO A 56 4.60 2.13 1.90
C PRO A 56 4.16 3.02 0.72
N GLY A 57 4.52 2.63 -0.51
CA GLY A 57 4.08 3.29 -1.73
C GLY A 57 2.58 3.23 -1.98
N ASP A 58 1.89 2.13 -1.65
CA ASP A 58 0.43 2.05 -1.81
C ASP A 58 -0.27 2.99 -0.83
N PHE A 59 0.16 2.99 0.44
CA PHE A 59 -0.34 3.92 1.44
C PHE A 59 -0.15 5.38 0.99
N ALA A 60 1.01 5.71 0.42
CA ALA A 60 1.27 7.04 -0.13
C ALA A 60 0.39 7.37 -1.35
N ALA A 61 0.12 6.41 -2.22
CA ALA A 61 -0.77 6.58 -3.37
C ALA A 61 -2.21 6.85 -2.92
N VAL A 62 -2.71 6.06 -1.98
CA VAL A 62 -4.05 6.23 -1.41
C VAL A 62 -4.16 7.53 -0.60
N ALA A 63 -3.13 7.91 0.16
CA ALA A 63 -3.09 9.20 0.86
C ALA A 63 -3.08 10.39 -0.11
N ARG A 64 -2.41 10.27 -1.27
CA ARG A 64 -2.48 11.29 -2.33
C ARG A 64 -3.88 11.36 -2.92
N ARG A 65 -4.53 10.22 -3.18
CA ARG A 65 -5.92 10.18 -3.66
C ARG A 65 -6.87 10.84 -2.66
N HIS A 66 -6.67 10.63 -1.36
CA HIS A 66 -7.45 11.28 -0.31
C HIS A 66 -7.41 12.82 -0.36
N GLN A 67 -6.25 13.40 -0.71
CA GLN A 67 -6.12 14.86 -0.84
C GLN A 67 -6.98 15.43 -1.97
N PHE A 68 -7.21 14.67 -3.05
CA PHE A 68 -8.06 15.08 -4.17
C PHE A 68 -9.51 14.65 -4.00
N SER A 69 -9.75 13.53 -3.34
CA SER A 69 -11.06 12.92 -3.11
C SER A 69 -11.06 12.31 -1.70
N PRO A 70 -11.45 13.08 -0.66
CA PRO A 70 -11.40 12.60 0.71
C PRO A 70 -12.33 11.40 0.93
N PHE A 71 -11.82 10.45 1.71
CA PHE A 71 -12.52 9.24 2.10
C PHE A 71 -13.26 9.56 3.39
N HIS A 72 -14.56 9.29 3.42
CA HIS A 72 -15.37 9.53 4.61
C HIS A 72 -15.57 8.25 5.43
N LYS A 73 -15.29 7.09 4.83
CA LYS A 73 -15.41 5.77 5.45
C LYS A 73 -14.11 5.01 5.30
N VAL A 74 -13.76 4.27 6.34
CA VAL A 74 -12.61 3.35 6.35
C VAL A 74 -12.71 2.31 5.23
N GLN A 75 -13.91 1.81 4.94
CA GLN A 75 -14.13 0.84 3.87
C GLN A 75 -13.76 1.37 2.48
N ASP A 76 -14.09 2.63 2.15
CA ASP A 76 -13.69 3.24 0.87
C ASP A 76 -12.16 3.36 0.76
N TRP A 77 -11.51 3.68 1.88
CA TRP A 77 -10.05 3.72 1.97
C TRP A 77 -9.40 2.34 1.84
N LEU A 78 -9.97 1.30 2.48
CA LEU A 78 -9.52 -0.08 2.34
C LEU A 78 -9.68 -0.62 0.93
N MET A 79 -10.83 -0.37 0.28
CA MET A 79 -11.04 -0.74 -1.12
C MET A 79 -10.02 -0.06 -2.03
N ALA A 80 -9.66 1.20 -1.76
CA ALA A 80 -8.61 1.89 -2.49
C ALA A 80 -7.24 1.21 -2.30
N LEU A 81 -6.87 0.88 -1.05
CA LEU A 81 -5.62 0.16 -0.75
C LEU A 81 -5.56 -1.22 -1.41
N GLN A 82 -6.67 -1.96 -1.40
CA GLN A 82 -6.78 -3.25 -2.08
C GLN A 82 -6.60 -3.09 -3.59
N GLY A 83 -7.24 -2.09 -4.19
CA GLY A 83 -7.08 -1.79 -5.62
C GLY A 83 -5.63 -1.50 -6.01
N GLU A 84 -4.90 -0.70 -5.22
CA GLU A 84 -3.47 -0.45 -5.45
C GLU A 84 -2.62 -1.73 -5.32
N CYS A 85 -2.99 -2.62 -4.40
CA CYS A 85 -2.34 -3.92 -4.23
C CYS A 85 -2.54 -4.86 -5.44
N GLU A 86 -3.72 -4.83 -6.08
CA GLU A 86 -4.06 -5.68 -7.23
C GLU A 86 -3.38 -5.25 -8.54
N VAL A 87 -3.09 -3.96 -8.70
CA VAL A 87 -2.46 -3.40 -9.91
C VAL A 87 -0.99 -3.83 -10.03
N LYS A 88 -0.37 -4.34 -8.96
CA LYS A 88 1.02 -4.78 -8.96
C LYS A 88 1.23 -6.07 -9.77
N PRO A 89 2.28 -6.14 -10.61
CA PRO A 89 2.60 -7.33 -11.40
C PRO A 89 2.91 -8.56 -10.54
N ALA A 90 3.33 -8.39 -9.27
CA ALA A 90 3.55 -9.48 -8.33
C ALA A 90 2.26 -10.25 -7.98
N PHE A 91 1.11 -9.59 -7.90
CA PHE A 91 -0.19 -10.24 -7.68
C PHE A 91 -0.72 -10.90 -8.97
N SER A 92 -0.47 -10.24 -10.11
CA SER A 92 -0.81 -10.78 -11.43
C SER A 92 0.01 -12.02 -11.82
N ALA A 93 1.27 -12.12 -11.35
CA ALA A 93 2.13 -13.30 -11.57
C ALA A 93 1.63 -14.54 -10.79
N THR A 94 1.09 -14.37 -9.58
CA THR A 94 0.48 -15.47 -8.81
C THR A 94 -0.82 -15.98 -9.44
N ARG A 95 -1.51 -15.13 -10.23
CA ARG A 95 -2.76 -15.50 -10.93
C ARG A 95 -2.56 -15.97 -12.37
N ARG A 96 -1.40 -15.74 -12.99
CA ARG A 96 -1.10 -16.26 -14.34
C ARG A 96 -0.43 -17.63 -14.25
N ARG A 97 -1.24 -18.64 -13.93
CA ARG A 97 -0.99 -20.01 -14.36
C ARG A 97 -1.72 -20.24 -15.69
N ILE A 98 -1.17 -19.66 -16.76
CA ILE A 98 -1.51 -19.96 -18.15
C ILE A 98 -0.12 -20.20 -18.77
N GLY A 99 0.32 -21.42 -19.07
CA GLY A 99 -0.38 -22.47 -19.78
C GLY A 99 -0.11 -22.30 -21.28
N PHE A 100 1.11 -22.59 -21.71
CA PHE A 100 1.50 -22.99 -23.07
C PHE A 100 2.68 -23.96 -22.98
#